data_AF-A0A352X683-F1
#
_entry.id   AF-A0A352X683-F1
#
_cell.length_a   1.000
_cell.length_b   1.000
_cell.length_c   1.000
_cell.angle_alpha   90.00
_cell.angle_beta   90.00
_cell.angle_gamma   90.00
#
_symmetry.space_group_name_H-M   'P 1'
#
loop_
_entity.id
_entity.type
_entity.pdbx_description
1 polymer ?
#
loop_
_entity_poly.entity_id
_entity_poly.type
_entity_poly.pdbx_seq_one_letter_code
_entity_poly.pdbx_strand_id
1 'polypeptide(L)'
;MFDWIWLSRVTLLGLAGIGCSAALLLPFLPENHQNYRKNSDVNLENIPSVTKAVVPPPLPVIQRQIITKKAGNKVNQAPPFNLQESWNYYASLFATPTSLGMVAIGVAEGNYRLVLSQGNLYVQYTKLYFGHTDPGNLSWGEVVTNYGPCSDQGRSGGNINAAEQWCLQRALSQLPTQLMDLNAAGINPNTDIEAVLNAADLYNQAKPIHSRYFPQALVMARRGGKTGIEALAWARTASFYLNANGQMDLQTGQNQASGLIGICARENRPVTEWECVYGDQLRRVKAIADVLDKYRQIYQR
;
A
#
# COMPACT_ATOMS: atom_id res chain seq x y z
N MET A 1 38.85 -3.68 -2.52
CA MET A 1 39.30 -3.45 -1.14
C MET A 1 38.69 -2.13 -0.72
N PHE A 2 37.70 -2.18 0.18
CA PHE A 2 36.91 -1.04 0.62
C PHE A 2 37.41 -0.61 2.00
N ASP A 3 37.92 0.62 2.09
CA ASP A 3 38.52 1.16 3.32
C ASP A 3 37.47 1.72 4.29
N TRP A 4 37.61 1.26 5.53
CA TRP A 4 36.79 1.54 6.70
C TRP A 4 37.42 2.65 7.54
N ILE A 5 37.22 3.93 7.20
CA ILE A 5 37.61 5.04 8.08
C ILE A 5 36.68 6.24 7.85
N TRP A 6 35.51 6.31 8.50
CA TRP A 6 34.75 7.58 8.59
C TRP A 6 33.88 7.73 9.84
N LEU A 7 34.24 7.05 10.94
CA LEU A 7 33.67 7.24 12.27
C LEU A 7 34.62 8.04 13.17
N SER A 8 34.76 9.34 12.92
CA SER A 8 35.18 10.32 13.93
C SER A 8 35.18 11.72 13.33
N ARG A 9 34.11 12.51 13.55
CA ARG A 9 34.08 13.99 13.48
C ARG A 9 32.65 14.51 13.70
N VAL A 10 32.11 14.33 14.91
CA VAL A 10 31.02 15.19 15.39
C VAL A 10 31.28 15.48 16.87
N THR A 11 32.07 16.52 17.12
CA THR A 11 32.15 17.20 18.41
C THR A 11 32.51 18.66 18.14
N LEU A 12 31.82 19.54 18.85
CA LEU A 12 31.96 21.00 18.94
C LEU A 12 31.29 21.87 17.86
N LEU A 13 30.24 22.56 18.29
CA LEU A 13 29.88 23.98 18.13
C LEU A 13 28.34 24.07 18.22
N GLY A 14 27.68 24.88 19.04
CA GLY A 14 28.07 25.96 19.92
C GLY A 14 26.77 26.72 20.25
N LEU A 15 26.53 26.96 21.54
CA LEU A 15 25.43 27.76 22.09
C LEU A 15 25.52 29.22 21.66
N ALA A 16 24.39 29.86 21.30
CA ALA A 16 24.00 31.22 21.71
C ALA A 16 22.74 31.70 20.96
N GLY A 17 21.77 32.26 21.68
CA GLY A 17 20.64 32.97 21.06
C GLY A 17 19.41 33.15 21.97
N ILE A 18 19.57 33.83 23.11
CA ILE A 18 18.46 34.37 23.90
C ILE A 18 18.08 35.73 23.32
N GLY A 19 16.78 36.00 23.16
CA GLY A 19 16.27 37.33 22.80
C GLY A 19 14.74 37.41 22.86
N CYS A 20 14.24 37.97 23.96
CA CYS A 20 12.83 38.20 24.31
C CYS A 20 12.09 39.19 23.39
N SER A 21 10.75 39.06 23.33
CA SER A 21 9.69 40.08 23.56
C SER A 21 8.41 39.66 22.81
N ALA A 22 7.35 39.22 23.49
CA ALA A 22 6.32 39.97 24.24
C ALA A 22 5.04 40.24 23.40
N ALA A 23 3.99 39.49 23.78
CA ALA A 23 2.56 39.82 23.86
C ALA A 23 1.84 40.56 22.71
N LEU A 24 0.80 39.92 22.18
CA LEU A 24 -0.53 40.54 22.01
C LEU A 24 -1.63 39.48 22.22
N LEU A 25 -2.45 39.73 23.23
CA LEU A 25 -3.67 39.02 23.62
C LEU A 25 -4.83 39.45 22.70
N LEU A 26 -5.61 38.48 22.20
CA LEU A 26 -7.05 38.65 22.01
C LEU A 26 -7.78 37.32 22.28
N PRO A 27 -8.98 37.35 22.91
CA PRO A 27 -9.71 36.16 23.33
C PRO A 27 -10.60 35.66 22.18
N PHE A 28 -10.42 34.41 21.79
CA PHE A 28 -11.46 33.69 21.05
C PHE A 28 -12.28 32.87 22.04
N LEU A 29 -13.58 33.17 22.06
CA LEU A 29 -14.63 32.40 22.72
C LEU A 29 -14.56 30.93 22.29
N PRO A 30 -14.61 29.94 23.20
CA PRO A 30 -14.85 28.56 22.80
C PRO A 30 -16.36 28.39 22.56
N GLU A 31 -16.73 28.15 21.31
CA GLU A 31 -18.03 27.52 21.01
C GLU A 31 -18.04 26.11 21.62
N ASN A 32 -19.05 25.90 22.43
CA ASN A 32 -19.26 24.73 23.25
C ASN A 32 -19.71 23.55 22.38
N HIS A 33 -18.77 22.83 21.76
CA HIS A 33 -19.02 21.53 21.13
C HIS A 33 -18.85 20.38 22.14
N GLN A 34 -19.57 20.46 23.27
CA GLN A 34 -19.94 19.26 24.01
C GLN A 34 -21.18 18.66 23.35
N ASN A 35 -21.01 17.70 22.44
CA ASN A 35 -21.92 16.58 22.16
C ASN A 35 -21.62 15.89 20.82
N TYR A 36 -20.50 15.16 20.72
CA TYR A 36 -20.37 14.02 19.80
C TYR A 36 -19.66 12.84 20.49
N ARG A 37 -20.01 12.57 21.75
CA ARG A 37 -19.88 11.24 22.35
C ARG A 37 -21.29 10.65 22.43
N LYS A 38 -21.73 10.03 21.34
CA LYS A 38 -22.91 9.17 21.37
C LYS A 38 -22.51 7.79 20.86
N ASN A 39 -22.29 6.91 21.84
CA ASN A 39 -22.46 5.47 21.83
C ASN A 39 -22.34 4.78 20.47
N SER A 40 -21.20 4.12 20.26
CA SER A 40 -21.15 2.91 19.46
C SER A 40 -20.44 1.80 20.26
N ASP A 41 -20.97 1.51 21.45
CA ASP A 41 -20.82 0.18 22.06
C ASP A 41 -21.67 -0.80 21.24
N VAL A 42 -21.22 -1.07 20.02
CA VAL A 42 -21.69 -2.23 19.28
C VAL A 42 -21.09 -3.43 19.99
N ASN A 43 -21.95 -4.30 20.52
CA ASN A 43 -21.54 -5.53 21.18
C ASN A 43 -20.78 -6.43 20.18
N LEU A 44 -19.44 -6.34 20.22
CA LEU A 44 -18.46 -6.80 19.21
C LEU A 44 -18.25 -8.32 19.20
N GLU A 45 -18.97 -9.08 20.02
CA GLU A 45 -18.84 -10.55 20.12
C GLU A 45 -19.82 -11.33 19.22
N ASN A 46 -20.81 -10.66 18.62
CA ASN A 46 -21.87 -11.33 17.84
C ASN A 46 -21.93 -10.96 16.35
N ILE A 47 -20.87 -10.38 15.76
CA ILE A 47 -20.87 -10.11 14.31
C ILE A 47 -20.75 -11.45 13.57
N PRO A 48 -21.77 -11.90 12.81
CA PRO A 48 -21.65 -13.09 11.99
C PRO A 48 -20.48 -12.91 11.03
N SER A 49 -19.64 -13.92 10.84
CA SER A 49 -18.61 -13.88 9.81
C SER A 49 -19.28 -13.80 8.44
N VAL A 50 -19.48 -12.59 7.93
CA VAL A 50 -20.02 -12.39 6.59
C VAL A 50 -18.95 -12.85 5.61
N THR A 51 -19.23 -13.94 4.91
CA THR A 51 -18.38 -14.48 3.86
C THR A 51 -18.98 -14.14 2.50
N LYS A 52 -18.24 -13.46 1.64
CA LYS A 52 -18.61 -13.26 0.22
C LYS A 52 -17.71 -14.08 -0.68
N ALA A 53 -18.27 -14.69 -1.73
CA ALA A 53 -17.45 -15.38 -2.73
C ALA A 53 -16.53 -14.39 -3.46
N VAL A 54 -15.29 -14.81 -3.71
CA VAL A 54 -14.38 -14.10 -4.61
C VAL A 54 -14.88 -14.31 -6.03
N VAL A 55 -15.02 -13.24 -6.80
CA VAL A 55 -15.34 -13.33 -8.24
C VAL A 55 -14.03 -13.32 -9.01
N PRO A 56 -13.59 -14.45 -9.59
CA PRO A 56 -12.31 -14.53 -10.24
C PRO A 56 -12.35 -14.04 -11.71
N PRO A 57 -11.67 -12.95 -12.09
CA PRO A 57 -11.22 -12.81 -13.48
C PRO A 57 -10.02 -13.75 -13.72
N PRO A 58 -9.93 -14.48 -14.84
CA PRO A 58 -8.76 -15.32 -15.10
C PRO A 58 -7.47 -14.49 -14.98
N LEU A 59 -6.48 -14.98 -14.21
CA LEU A 59 -5.14 -14.40 -14.14
C LEU A 59 -4.57 -14.25 -15.55
N PRO A 60 -3.64 -13.30 -15.79
CA PRO A 60 -3.15 -13.08 -17.13
C PRO A 60 -2.45 -14.38 -17.52
N VAL A 61 -3.02 -15.07 -18.50
CA VAL A 61 -2.36 -16.21 -19.10
C VAL A 61 -1.12 -15.62 -19.70
N ILE A 62 0.05 -15.99 -19.17
CA ILE A 62 1.31 -15.72 -19.84
C ILE A 62 1.14 -16.42 -21.18
N GLN A 63 0.81 -15.69 -22.24
CA GLN A 63 0.97 -16.16 -23.59
C GLN A 63 2.48 -16.27 -23.80
N ARG A 64 3.09 -17.33 -23.25
CA ARG A 64 4.26 -17.91 -23.87
C ARG A 64 3.77 -18.31 -25.23
N GLN A 65 3.99 -17.47 -26.22
CA GLN A 65 3.88 -17.90 -27.60
C GLN A 65 4.88 -19.06 -27.73
N ILE A 66 4.37 -20.29 -27.61
CA ILE A 66 5.11 -21.49 -28.00
C ILE A 66 5.11 -21.45 -29.52
N ILE A 67 5.99 -20.64 -30.09
CA ILE A 67 6.33 -20.77 -31.49
C ILE A 67 7.16 -22.05 -31.57
N THR A 68 6.56 -23.07 -32.17
CA THR A 68 7.23 -24.29 -32.62
C THR A 68 8.55 -23.91 -33.26
N LYS A 69 9.64 -24.43 -32.68
CA LYS A 69 11.02 -24.20 -33.10
C LYS A 69 11.16 -24.37 -34.62
N LYS A 70 11.26 -23.26 -35.34
CA LYS A 70 12.04 -23.20 -36.59
C LYS A 70 13.24 -22.30 -36.31
N ALA A 71 14.42 -22.90 -36.46
CA ALA A 71 15.71 -22.33 -36.15
C ALA A 71 15.88 -20.94 -36.78
N GLY A 72 16.21 -19.96 -35.96
CA GLY A 72 16.50 -18.59 -36.36
C GLY A 72 16.37 -17.67 -35.16
N ASN A 73 17.50 -17.20 -34.64
CA ASN A 73 17.60 -16.28 -33.50
C ASN A 73 16.62 -15.11 -33.63
N LYS A 74 15.45 -15.21 -32.98
CA LYS A 74 14.63 -14.07 -32.61
C LYS A 74 14.64 -13.99 -31.10
N VAL A 75 15.29 -12.96 -30.57
CA VAL A 75 15.18 -12.58 -29.17
C VAL A 75 13.69 -12.38 -28.90
N ASN A 76 13.12 -13.21 -28.02
CA ASN A 76 11.74 -13.13 -27.59
C ASN A 76 11.53 -11.79 -26.88
N GLN A 77 11.11 -10.75 -27.61
CA GLN A 77 10.67 -9.51 -27.01
C GLN A 77 9.20 -9.67 -26.63
N ALA A 78 8.88 -9.38 -25.37
CA ALA A 78 7.49 -9.24 -24.95
C ALA A 78 6.80 -8.20 -25.84
N PRO A 79 5.51 -8.37 -26.17
CA PRO A 79 4.79 -7.38 -26.96
C PRO A 79 4.91 -5.99 -26.31
N PRO A 80 4.99 -4.92 -27.12
CA PRO A 80 5.12 -3.56 -26.60
C PRO A 80 3.95 -3.24 -25.68
N PHE A 81 4.22 -2.52 -24.58
CA PHE A 81 3.18 -2.12 -23.64
C PHE A 81 2.11 -1.27 -24.34
N ASN A 82 0.86 -1.72 -24.23
CA ASN A 82 -0.32 -0.97 -24.65
C ASN A 82 -1.16 -0.65 -23.41
N LEU A 83 -1.29 0.65 -23.11
CA LEU A 83 -2.02 1.10 -21.92
C LEU A 83 -3.50 0.71 -21.97
N GLN A 84 -4.16 0.86 -23.13
CA GLN A 84 -5.58 0.56 -23.26
C GLN A 84 -5.86 -0.93 -23.07
N GLU A 85 -5.05 -1.79 -23.68
CA GLU A 85 -5.15 -3.24 -23.53
C GLU A 85 -4.89 -3.67 -22.09
N SER A 86 -3.81 -3.15 -21.49
CA SER A 86 -3.47 -3.42 -20.09
C SER A 86 -4.59 -2.94 -19.16
N TRP A 87 -5.16 -1.75 -19.41
CA TRP A 87 -6.27 -1.23 -18.61
C TRP A 87 -7.52 -2.10 -18.73
N ASN A 88 -7.93 -2.46 -19.95
CA ASN A 88 -9.10 -3.34 -20.18
C ASN A 88 -8.96 -4.65 -19.38
N TYR A 89 -7.73 -5.18 -19.32
CA TYR A 89 -7.43 -6.38 -18.56
C TYR A 89 -7.44 -6.13 -17.04
N TYR A 90 -6.60 -5.21 -16.56
CA TYR A 90 -6.41 -5.00 -15.12
C TYR A 90 -7.59 -4.37 -14.42
N ALA A 91 -8.45 -3.63 -15.13
CA ALA A 91 -9.67 -3.06 -14.55
C ALA A 91 -10.58 -4.16 -13.97
N SER A 92 -10.58 -5.35 -14.58
CA SER A 92 -11.34 -6.50 -14.07
C SER A 92 -10.86 -6.97 -12.69
N LEU A 93 -9.58 -6.79 -12.34
CA LEU A 93 -9.06 -7.12 -11.01
C LEU A 93 -9.62 -6.20 -9.93
N PHE A 94 -10.16 -5.03 -10.31
CA PHE A 94 -10.68 -4.00 -9.42
C PHE A 94 -12.17 -3.70 -9.68
N ALA A 95 -12.90 -4.61 -10.33
CA ALA A 95 -14.27 -4.37 -10.77
C ALA A 95 -15.32 -4.41 -9.63
N THR A 96 -15.09 -5.24 -8.61
CA THR A 96 -15.99 -5.44 -7.46
C THR A 96 -15.20 -5.54 -6.15
N PRO A 97 -15.82 -5.31 -4.98
CA PRO A 97 -15.11 -5.39 -3.69
C PRO A 97 -14.46 -6.75 -3.42
N THR A 98 -14.92 -7.80 -4.11
CA THR A 98 -14.37 -9.17 -4.00
C THR A 98 -13.59 -9.61 -5.25
N SER A 99 -13.25 -8.68 -6.15
CA SER A 99 -12.31 -8.94 -7.25
C SER A 99 -10.89 -9.05 -6.71
N LEU A 100 -10.01 -9.81 -7.38
CA LEU A 100 -8.68 -10.18 -6.89
C LEU A 100 -7.86 -8.99 -6.36
N GLY A 101 -7.82 -7.88 -7.08
CA GLY A 101 -7.07 -6.68 -6.67
C GLY A 101 -7.65 -6.00 -5.43
N MET A 102 -8.97 -5.97 -5.31
CA MET A 102 -9.64 -5.44 -4.11
C MET A 102 -9.45 -6.35 -2.90
N VAL A 103 -9.48 -7.67 -3.12
CA VAL A 103 -9.17 -8.66 -2.08
C VAL A 103 -7.74 -8.49 -1.60
N ALA A 104 -6.78 -8.33 -2.51
CA ALA A 104 -5.38 -8.10 -2.16
C ALA A 104 -5.19 -6.86 -1.27
N ILE A 105 -5.82 -5.74 -1.63
CA ILE A 105 -5.83 -4.51 -0.80
C ILE A 105 -6.49 -4.79 0.55
N GLY A 106 -7.68 -5.37 0.58
CA GLY A 106 -8.41 -5.60 1.83
C GLY A 106 -7.69 -6.55 2.80
N VAL A 107 -6.98 -7.57 2.30
CA VAL A 107 -6.15 -8.45 3.14
C VAL A 107 -4.88 -7.72 3.61
N ALA A 108 -4.26 -6.89 2.76
CA ALA A 108 -3.11 -6.06 3.13
C ALA A 108 -3.46 -5.00 4.20
N GLU A 109 -4.65 -4.40 4.15
CA GLU A 109 -5.18 -3.55 5.21
C GLU A 109 -5.55 -4.34 6.48
N GLY A 110 -5.80 -5.64 6.37
CA GLY A 110 -6.29 -6.48 7.47
C GLY A 110 -7.81 -6.43 7.66
N ASN A 111 -8.54 -5.76 6.76
CA ASN A 111 -10.00 -5.70 6.73
C ASN A 111 -10.62 -7.02 6.24
N TYR A 112 -9.88 -7.78 5.44
CA TYR A 112 -10.28 -9.08 4.91
C TYR A 112 -9.39 -10.23 5.40
N ARG A 113 -9.98 -11.42 5.45
CA ARG A 113 -9.29 -12.72 5.50
C ARG A 113 -9.74 -13.56 4.31
N LEU A 114 -8.79 -14.17 3.63
CA LEU A 114 -9.09 -15.06 2.51
C LEU A 114 -9.14 -16.51 3.01
N VAL A 115 -10.31 -17.13 2.87
CA VAL A 115 -10.60 -18.51 3.32
C VAL A 115 -10.87 -19.39 2.12
N LEU A 116 -10.24 -20.56 2.09
CA LEU A 116 -10.55 -21.61 1.12
C LEU A 116 -11.54 -22.60 1.75
N SER A 117 -12.68 -22.81 1.11
CA SER A 117 -13.66 -23.81 1.54
C SER A 117 -14.25 -24.51 0.32
N GLN A 118 -14.26 -25.85 0.35
CA GLN A 118 -14.86 -26.68 -0.71
C GLN A 118 -14.35 -26.33 -2.14
N GLY A 119 -13.06 -25.98 -2.27
CA GLY A 119 -12.47 -25.60 -3.56
C GLY A 119 -12.81 -24.18 -4.04
N ASN A 120 -13.52 -23.39 -3.25
CA ASN A 120 -13.88 -22.01 -3.56
C ASN A 120 -13.18 -21.02 -2.59
N LEU A 121 -12.87 -19.83 -3.11
CA LEU A 121 -12.30 -18.74 -2.32
C LEU A 121 -13.41 -17.81 -1.80
N TYR A 122 -13.34 -17.52 -0.50
CA TYR A 122 -14.26 -16.61 0.17
C TYR A 122 -13.48 -15.52 0.89
N VAL A 123 -14.00 -14.31 0.80
CA VAL A 123 -13.60 -13.18 1.64
C VAL A 123 -14.41 -13.24 2.92
N GLN A 124 -13.73 -13.40 4.04
CA GLN A 124 -14.29 -13.20 5.37
C GLN A 124 -13.93 -11.79 5.86
N TYR A 125 -14.91 -11.03 6.30
CA TYR A 125 -14.67 -9.70 6.88
C TYR A 125 -14.13 -9.81 8.30
N THR A 126 -13.09 -9.03 8.61
CA THR A 126 -12.58 -8.89 9.98
C THR A 126 -13.36 -7.82 10.72
N LYS A 127 -13.13 -7.68 12.03
CA LYS A 127 -13.73 -6.61 12.82
C LYS A 127 -13.35 -5.21 12.29
N LEU A 128 -12.14 -5.07 11.75
CA LEU A 128 -11.63 -3.80 11.22
C LEU A 128 -12.45 -3.27 10.04
N TYR A 129 -13.01 -4.17 9.23
CA TYR A 129 -13.87 -3.83 8.09
C TYR A 129 -15.09 -2.99 8.50
N PHE A 130 -15.65 -3.27 9.68
CA PHE A 130 -16.87 -2.63 10.19
C PHE A 130 -16.62 -1.35 10.98
N GLY A 131 -15.35 -0.95 11.11
CA GLY A 131 -14.97 0.19 11.93
C GLY A 131 -13.66 -0.06 12.66
N HIS A 132 -12.66 0.78 12.40
CA HIS A 132 -11.48 0.90 13.26
C HIS A 132 -10.92 2.31 13.20
N THR A 133 -10.15 2.67 14.21
CA THR A 133 -9.45 3.95 14.26
C THR A 133 -7.96 3.69 14.15
N ASP A 134 -7.33 4.25 13.12
CA ASP A 134 -5.88 4.27 13.07
C ASP A 134 -5.36 5.46 13.90
N PRO A 135 -4.34 5.27 14.73
CA PRO A 135 -3.79 6.36 15.55
C PRO A 135 -3.21 7.53 14.75
N GLY A 136 -2.87 7.32 13.47
CA GLY A 136 -2.40 8.36 12.56
C GLY A 136 -3.51 9.02 11.74
N ASN A 137 -4.77 8.57 11.87
CA ASN A 137 -5.88 9.01 11.04
C ASN A 137 -6.62 10.15 11.73
N LEU A 138 -6.00 11.32 11.64
CA LEU A 138 -6.61 12.59 11.99
C LEU A 138 -7.14 13.24 10.71
N SER A 139 -8.46 13.42 10.61
CA SER A 139 -9.08 14.26 9.58
C SER A 139 -9.44 15.58 10.25
N TRP A 140 -8.86 16.69 9.80
CA TRP A 140 -9.08 18.02 10.39
C TRP A 140 -8.76 18.10 11.90
N GLY A 141 -7.84 17.28 12.39
CA GLY A 141 -7.48 17.20 13.81
C GLY A 141 -8.36 16.28 14.64
N GLU A 142 -9.40 15.67 14.04
CA GLU A 142 -10.29 14.74 14.70
C GLU A 142 -9.97 13.29 14.33
N VAL A 143 -10.11 12.42 15.31
CA VAL A 143 -10.00 10.98 15.15
C VAL A 143 -11.17 10.50 14.29
N VAL A 144 -10.89 9.91 13.12
CA VAL A 144 -11.94 9.37 12.25
C VAL A 144 -11.92 7.84 12.21
N THR A 145 -13.11 7.27 12.06
CA THR A 145 -13.29 5.82 11.91
C THR A 145 -13.20 5.42 10.45
N ASN A 146 -12.40 4.41 10.18
CA ASN A 146 -12.23 3.74 8.90
C ASN A 146 -13.24 2.61 8.72
N TYR A 147 -13.74 2.48 7.49
CA TYR A 147 -14.65 1.41 7.08
C TYR A 147 -14.20 0.79 5.74
N GLY A 148 -14.70 -0.41 5.48
CA GLY A 148 -14.59 -1.05 4.17
C GLY A 148 -13.22 -1.68 3.89
N PRO A 149 -12.93 -2.04 2.63
CA PRO A 149 -11.71 -2.76 2.26
C PRO A 149 -10.45 -1.89 2.40
N CYS A 150 -10.53 -0.61 2.03
CA CYS A 150 -9.37 0.29 1.88
C CYS A 150 -9.03 1.12 3.13
N SER A 151 -9.80 1.03 4.22
CA SER A 151 -9.71 1.97 5.34
C SER A 151 -9.91 3.43 4.88
N ASP A 152 -11.17 3.80 4.64
CA ASP A 152 -11.58 4.98 3.87
C ASP A 152 -11.22 6.37 4.45
N GLN A 153 -10.64 6.46 5.64
CA GLN A 153 -10.28 7.70 6.34
C GLN A 153 -11.50 8.60 6.63
N GLY A 154 -12.63 7.99 6.98
CA GLY A 154 -13.87 8.69 7.34
C GLY A 154 -14.65 9.28 6.16
N ARG A 155 -14.18 9.14 4.92
CA ARG A 155 -14.80 9.72 3.71
C ARG A 155 -16.23 9.22 3.45
N SER A 156 -16.56 8.04 3.93
CA SER A 156 -17.88 7.42 3.79
C SER A 156 -18.91 7.91 4.82
N GLY A 157 -18.49 8.67 5.84
CA GLY A 157 -19.38 9.07 6.94
C GLY A 157 -19.98 7.88 7.70
N GLY A 158 -19.29 6.73 7.74
CA GLY A 158 -19.78 5.51 8.40
C GLY A 158 -20.58 4.57 7.50
N ASN A 159 -20.77 4.90 6.23
CA ASN A 159 -21.50 4.04 5.29
C ASN A 159 -20.55 3.05 4.60
N ILE A 160 -20.63 1.78 4.98
CA ILE A 160 -19.79 0.69 4.42
C ILE A 160 -19.93 0.57 2.89
N ASN A 161 -21.14 0.70 2.34
CA ASN A 161 -21.33 0.62 0.90
C ASN A 161 -20.65 1.79 0.19
N ALA A 162 -20.72 2.99 0.76
CA ALA A 162 -19.96 4.12 0.24
C ALA A 162 -18.45 3.87 0.35
N ALA A 163 -17.95 3.36 1.47
CA ALA A 163 -16.53 3.03 1.65
C ALA A 163 -16.03 2.02 0.61
N GLU A 164 -16.81 0.97 0.31
CA GLU A 164 -16.52 0.02 -0.77
C GLU A 164 -16.45 0.72 -2.15
N GLN A 165 -17.42 1.58 -2.49
CA GLN A 165 -17.44 2.28 -3.78
C GLN A 165 -16.27 3.27 -3.94
N TRP A 166 -15.95 4.03 -2.89
CA TRP A 166 -14.80 4.94 -2.89
C TRP A 166 -13.48 4.18 -3.07
N CYS A 167 -13.34 3.03 -2.42
CA CYS A 167 -12.19 2.15 -2.53
C CYS A 167 -12.02 1.65 -3.98
N LEU A 168 -13.09 1.18 -4.61
CA LEU A 168 -13.10 0.74 -6.02
C LEU A 168 -12.73 1.88 -6.97
N GLN A 169 -13.39 3.03 -6.83
CA GLN A 169 -13.18 4.20 -7.68
C GLN A 169 -11.73 4.68 -7.58
N ARG A 170 -11.16 4.69 -6.36
CA ARG A 170 -9.76 5.06 -6.15
C ARG A 170 -8.82 4.08 -6.84
N ALA A 171 -9.01 2.77 -6.65
CA ALA A 171 -8.16 1.77 -7.31
C ALA A 171 -8.21 1.89 -8.84
N LEU A 172 -9.41 2.03 -9.41
CA LEU A 172 -9.60 2.17 -10.86
C LEU A 172 -9.02 3.48 -11.43
N SER A 173 -9.17 4.60 -10.70
CA SER A 173 -8.66 5.89 -11.16
C SER A 173 -7.13 5.98 -11.15
N GLN A 174 -6.46 5.25 -10.26
CA GLN A 174 -4.99 5.20 -10.22
C GLN A 174 -4.39 4.15 -11.16
N LEU A 175 -5.21 3.21 -11.65
CA LEU A 175 -4.77 2.09 -12.49
C LEU A 175 -3.98 2.52 -13.74
N PRO A 176 -4.40 3.52 -14.54
CA PRO A 176 -3.61 3.93 -15.70
C PRO A 176 -2.21 4.44 -15.32
N THR A 177 -2.14 5.29 -14.29
CA THR A 177 -0.88 5.88 -13.82
C THR A 177 0.09 4.81 -13.31
N GLN A 178 -0.39 3.86 -12.48
CA GLN A 178 0.50 2.80 -11.97
C GLN A 178 1.04 1.89 -13.09
N LEU A 179 0.22 1.58 -14.10
CA LEU A 179 0.65 0.74 -15.23
C LEU A 179 1.72 1.46 -16.05
N MET A 180 1.54 2.76 -16.27
CA MET A 180 2.53 3.60 -16.95
C MET A 180 3.83 3.71 -16.15
N ASP A 181 3.75 3.98 -14.84
CA ASP A 181 4.94 4.13 -13.99
C ASP A 181 5.72 2.80 -13.87
N LEU A 182 5.03 1.64 -13.80
CA LEU A 182 5.66 0.31 -13.89
C LEU A 182 6.39 0.11 -15.22
N ASN A 183 5.69 0.34 -16.34
CA ASN A 183 6.27 0.18 -17.66
C ASN A 183 7.44 1.14 -17.90
N ALA A 184 7.35 2.39 -17.45
CA ALA A 184 8.41 3.39 -17.55
C ALA A 184 9.67 2.98 -16.78
N ALA A 185 9.53 2.22 -15.69
CA ALA A 185 10.64 1.63 -14.96
C ALA A 185 11.19 0.35 -15.65
N GLY A 186 10.58 -0.13 -16.73
CA GLY A 186 10.94 -1.37 -17.41
C GLY A 186 10.35 -2.63 -16.77
N ILE A 187 9.35 -2.49 -15.90
CA ILE A 187 8.59 -3.61 -15.35
C ILE A 187 7.35 -3.80 -16.23
N ASN A 188 7.27 -4.91 -16.95
CA ASN A 188 6.10 -5.22 -17.76
C ASN A 188 4.95 -5.66 -16.85
N PRO A 189 3.85 -4.88 -16.73
CA PRO A 189 2.74 -5.22 -15.85
C PRO A 189 2.15 -6.59 -16.17
N ASN A 190 2.02 -6.92 -17.46
CA ASN A 190 1.40 -8.16 -17.98
C ASN A 190 2.12 -9.44 -17.53
N THR A 191 3.38 -9.32 -17.11
CA THR A 191 4.19 -10.46 -16.63
C THR A 191 4.48 -10.41 -15.14
N ASP A 192 4.05 -9.35 -14.45
CA ASP A 192 4.40 -9.07 -13.06
C ASP A 192 3.17 -8.58 -12.28
N ILE A 193 2.16 -9.44 -12.18
CA ILE A 193 0.93 -9.13 -11.45
C ILE A 193 1.18 -8.79 -9.99
N GLU A 194 2.20 -9.37 -9.37
CA GLU A 194 2.55 -9.08 -7.97
C GLU A 194 3.03 -7.63 -7.81
N ALA A 195 3.80 -7.09 -8.76
CA ALA A 195 4.13 -5.67 -8.80
C ALA A 195 2.89 -4.79 -9.03
N VAL A 196 1.94 -5.21 -9.87
CA VAL A 196 0.68 -4.47 -10.10
C VAL A 196 -0.15 -4.37 -8.81
N LEU A 197 -0.33 -5.49 -8.10
CA LEU A 197 -1.11 -5.50 -6.85
C LEU A 197 -0.42 -4.72 -5.74
N ASN A 198 0.90 -4.79 -5.63
CA ASN A 198 1.66 -4.01 -4.65
C ASN A 198 1.65 -2.51 -4.97
N ALA A 199 1.71 -2.12 -6.24
CA ALA A 199 1.54 -0.72 -6.64
C ALA A 199 0.14 -0.22 -6.24
N ALA A 200 -0.91 -0.97 -6.56
CA ALA A 200 -2.29 -0.60 -6.24
C ALA A 200 -2.52 -0.43 -4.73
N ASP A 201 -2.02 -1.37 -3.92
CA ASP A 201 -2.08 -1.26 -2.47
C ASP A 201 -1.27 -0.07 -1.93
N LEU A 202 -0.09 0.22 -2.48
CA LEU A 202 0.69 1.39 -2.05
C LEU A 202 -0.01 2.70 -2.44
N TYR A 203 -0.70 2.77 -3.58
CA TYR A 203 -1.58 3.89 -3.93
C TYR A 203 -2.78 4.03 -2.98
N ASN A 204 -3.23 2.92 -2.38
CA ASN A 204 -4.22 2.97 -1.30
C ASN A 204 -3.62 3.53 0.00
N GLN A 205 -2.45 3.02 0.38
CA GLN A 205 -1.84 3.30 1.66
C GLN A 205 -1.24 4.71 1.76
N ALA A 206 -0.62 5.20 0.70
CA ALA A 206 0.28 6.35 0.76
C ALA A 206 -0.15 7.49 -0.18
N LYS A 207 0.49 8.65 -0.01
CA LYS A 207 0.39 9.76 -0.97
C LYS A 207 0.95 9.34 -2.33
N PRO A 208 0.40 9.86 -3.44
CA PRO A 208 0.82 9.45 -4.79
C PRO A 208 2.33 9.48 -5.02
N ILE A 209 3.05 10.48 -4.48
CA ILE A 209 4.50 10.61 -4.68
C ILE A 209 5.29 9.35 -4.31
N HIS A 210 4.95 8.67 -3.21
CA HIS A 210 5.62 7.43 -2.79
C HIS A 210 5.27 6.29 -3.75
N SER A 211 3.99 6.16 -4.09
CA SER A 211 3.50 5.12 -5.01
C SER A 211 4.13 5.24 -6.40
N ARG A 212 4.43 6.46 -6.86
CA ARG A 212 5.13 6.71 -8.13
C ARG A 212 6.61 6.34 -8.13
N TYR A 213 7.28 6.36 -6.98
CA TYR A 213 8.68 5.93 -6.88
C TYR A 213 8.86 4.43 -6.64
N PHE A 214 7.80 3.72 -6.23
CA PHE A 214 7.85 2.27 -6.01
C PHE A 214 8.41 1.48 -7.21
N PRO A 215 8.00 1.71 -8.48
CA PRO A 215 8.56 0.99 -9.62
C PRO A 215 10.08 1.17 -9.78
N GLN A 216 10.58 2.40 -9.61
CA GLN A 216 12.00 2.70 -9.68
C GLN A 216 12.76 2.01 -8.54
N ALA A 217 12.21 2.07 -7.32
CA ALA A 217 12.76 1.37 -6.17
C ALA A 217 12.79 -0.15 -6.38
N LEU A 218 11.77 -0.73 -7.01
CA LEU A 218 11.71 -2.17 -7.30
C LEU A 218 12.79 -2.61 -8.28
N VAL A 219 13.06 -1.80 -9.30
CA VAL A 219 14.18 -2.04 -10.22
C VAL A 219 15.51 -1.97 -9.48
N MET A 220 15.71 -0.99 -8.59
CA MET A 220 16.91 -0.89 -7.76
C MET A 220 17.09 -2.12 -6.86
N ALA A 221 16.02 -2.56 -6.19
CA ALA A 221 16.01 -3.76 -5.35
C ALA A 221 16.47 -5.00 -6.13
N ARG A 222 15.88 -5.20 -7.32
CA ARG A 222 16.19 -6.33 -8.21
C ARG A 222 17.63 -6.29 -8.72
N ARG A 223 18.11 -5.11 -9.11
CA ARG A 223 19.53 -4.91 -9.49
C ARG A 223 20.49 -5.18 -8.34
N GLY A 224 20.06 -4.92 -7.10
CA GLY A 224 20.77 -5.28 -5.88
C GLY A 224 20.68 -6.75 -5.49
N GLY A 225 20.08 -7.61 -6.32
CA GLY A 225 19.97 -9.05 -6.09
C GLY A 225 18.77 -9.49 -5.24
N LYS A 226 17.90 -8.57 -4.82
CA LYS A 226 16.68 -8.91 -4.07
C LYS A 226 15.64 -9.51 -5.00
N THR A 227 14.87 -10.48 -4.51
CA THR A 227 13.82 -11.15 -5.29
C THR A 227 12.53 -11.32 -4.50
N GLY A 228 11.42 -11.60 -5.21
CA GLY A 228 10.11 -11.87 -4.63
C GLY A 228 9.66 -10.86 -3.56
N ILE A 229 9.14 -11.40 -2.45
CA ILE A 229 8.64 -10.64 -1.30
C ILE A 229 9.67 -9.63 -0.77
N GLU A 230 10.96 -10.00 -0.72
CA GLU A 230 12.01 -9.12 -0.19
C GLU A 230 12.19 -7.88 -1.07
N ALA A 231 12.22 -8.06 -2.39
CA ALA A 231 12.37 -6.95 -3.34
C ALA A 231 11.19 -5.98 -3.25
N LEU A 232 9.96 -6.51 -3.16
CA LEU A 232 8.75 -5.72 -3.07
C LEU A 232 8.67 -4.95 -1.74
N ALA A 233 8.94 -5.62 -0.62
CA ALA A 233 8.94 -4.97 0.69
C ALA A 233 10.00 -3.86 0.77
N TRP A 234 11.22 -4.14 0.28
CA TRP A 234 12.29 -3.17 0.23
C TRP A 234 11.91 -1.97 -0.65
N ALA A 235 11.33 -2.21 -1.83
CA ALA A 235 10.96 -1.16 -2.77
C ALA A 235 9.88 -0.24 -2.21
N ARG A 236 8.87 -0.82 -1.55
CA ARG A 236 7.83 -0.06 -0.88
C ARG A 236 8.40 0.81 0.23
N THR A 237 9.30 0.28 1.06
CA THR A 237 9.98 1.06 2.12
C THR A 237 10.84 2.19 1.54
N ALA A 238 11.67 1.87 0.54
CA ALA A 238 12.56 2.82 -0.12
C ALA A 238 11.80 4.00 -0.74
N SER A 239 10.58 3.78 -1.25
CA SER A 239 9.76 4.82 -1.87
C SER A 239 9.34 5.98 -0.94
N PHE A 240 9.50 5.82 0.38
CA PHE A 240 9.23 6.86 1.37
C PHE A 240 10.41 7.81 1.61
N TYR A 241 11.60 7.48 1.14
CA TYR A 241 12.80 8.29 1.34
C TYR A 241 12.91 9.35 0.26
N LEU A 242 12.55 10.59 0.60
CA LEU A 242 12.54 11.71 -0.33
C LEU A 242 13.46 12.84 0.17
N ASN A 243 14.13 13.51 -0.76
CA ASN A 243 14.85 14.75 -0.48
C ASN A 243 13.90 15.97 -0.45
N ALA A 244 14.44 17.16 -0.20
CA ALA A 244 13.67 18.41 -0.13
C ALA A 244 12.94 18.77 -1.43
N ASN A 245 13.37 18.22 -2.58
CA ASN A 245 12.75 18.44 -3.88
C ASN A 245 11.68 17.36 -4.21
N GLY A 246 11.38 16.46 -3.28
CA GLY A 246 10.45 15.36 -3.51
C GLY A 246 10.99 14.28 -4.46
N GLN A 247 12.32 14.15 -4.57
CA GLN A 247 12.96 13.08 -5.34
C GLN A 247 13.38 11.95 -4.42
N MET A 248 13.29 10.71 -4.91
CA MET A 248 13.74 9.54 -4.16
C MET A 248 15.25 9.61 -3.90
N ASP A 249 15.64 9.57 -2.63
CA ASP A 249 17.03 9.67 -2.17
C ASP A 249 17.23 8.81 -0.93
N LEU A 250 17.91 7.67 -1.10
CA LEU A 250 18.19 6.71 -0.01
C LEU A 250 19.41 7.07 0.82
N GLN A 251 20.20 8.08 0.42
CA GLN A 251 21.44 8.45 1.10
C GLN A 251 21.20 9.63 2.04
N THR A 252 20.52 10.67 1.56
CA THR A 252 20.31 11.92 2.32
C THR A 252 18.85 12.30 2.47
N GLY A 253 17.94 11.56 1.84
CA GLY A 253 16.50 11.77 1.97
C GLY A 253 15.97 11.41 3.36
N GLN A 254 14.84 11.99 3.69
CA GLN A 254 14.11 11.70 4.93
C GLN A 254 12.97 10.73 4.67
N ASN A 255 12.70 9.85 5.62
CA ASN A 255 11.56 8.96 5.55
C ASN A 255 10.27 9.74 5.84
N GLN A 256 9.40 9.85 4.82
CA GLN A 256 8.16 10.61 4.93
C GLN A 256 6.94 9.75 5.32
N ALA A 257 7.15 8.52 5.80
CA ALA A 257 6.09 7.63 6.27
C ALA A 257 5.60 7.98 7.69
N SER A 258 5.27 9.25 7.95
CA SER A 258 5.01 9.77 9.31
C SER A 258 3.96 8.97 10.09
N GLY A 259 2.88 8.52 9.43
CA GLY A 259 1.84 7.69 10.06
C GLY A 259 2.36 6.33 10.53
N LEU A 260 3.22 5.67 9.74
CA LEU A 260 3.82 4.38 10.10
C LEU A 260 4.87 4.55 11.20
N ILE A 261 5.71 5.58 11.09
CA ILE A 261 6.73 5.91 12.11
C ILE A 261 6.04 6.21 13.46
N GLY A 262 4.93 6.96 13.44
CA GLY A 262 4.14 7.26 14.64
C GLY A 262 3.58 6.01 15.34
N ILE A 263 3.28 4.93 14.60
CA ILE A 263 2.86 3.65 15.18
C ILE A 263 3.98 3.02 16.01
N CYS A 264 5.20 2.92 15.47
CA CYS A 264 6.32 2.33 16.20
C CYS A 264 6.75 3.18 17.40
N ALA A 265 6.74 4.51 17.25
CA ALA A 265 7.06 5.43 18.34
C ALA A 265 6.08 5.27 19.51
N ARG A 266 4.76 5.23 19.24
CA ARG A 266 3.74 5.01 20.27
C ARG A 266 3.92 3.67 20.99
N GLU A 267 4.29 2.63 20.24
CA GLU A 267 4.49 1.29 20.77
C GLU A 267 5.86 1.10 21.44
N ASN A 268 6.66 2.17 21.55
CA ASN A 268 8.00 2.18 22.14
C ASN A 268 8.89 1.04 21.60
N ARG A 269 8.80 0.77 20.30
CA ARG A 269 9.58 -0.28 19.65
C ARG A 269 11.03 0.19 19.47
N PRO A 270 12.04 -0.58 19.91
CA PRO A 270 13.45 -0.18 19.78
C PRO A 270 13.96 -0.49 18.37
N VAL A 271 13.41 0.18 17.36
CA VAL A 271 13.70 -0.02 15.94
C VAL A 271 13.95 1.30 15.24
N THR A 272 14.75 1.27 14.18
CA THR A 272 14.94 2.41 13.28
C THR A 272 13.66 2.73 12.50
N GLU A 273 13.58 3.94 11.92
CA GLU A 273 12.48 4.30 11.01
C GLU A 273 12.37 3.33 9.82
N TRP A 274 13.52 2.91 9.29
CA TRP A 274 13.57 1.91 8.21
C TRP A 274 12.91 0.60 8.64
N GLU A 275 13.35 0.03 9.77
CA GLU A 275 12.83 -1.24 10.28
C GLU A 275 11.34 -1.15 10.62
N CYS A 276 10.90 -0.01 11.15
CA CYS A 276 9.49 0.27 11.40
C CYS A 276 8.65 0.19 10.13
N VAL A 277 9.01 0.97 9.11
CA VAL A 277 8.28 1.02 7.84
C VAL A 277 8.38 -0.33 7.12
N TYR A 278 9.58 -0.91 7.05
CA TYR A 278 9.82 -2.22 6.44
C TYR A 278 8.97 -3.33 7.08
N GLY A 279 8.81 -3.34 8.40
CA GLY A 279 7.97 -4.31 9.09
C GLY A 279 6.52 -4.29 8.59
N ASP A 280 5.91 -3.11 8.46
CA ASP A 280 4.55 -2.99 7.91
C ASP A 280 4.49 -3.33 6.41
N GLN A 281 5.42 -2.79 5.61
CA GLN A 281 5.44 -3.07 4.17
C GLN A 281 5.63 -4.56 3.87
N LEU A 282 6.50 -5.25 4.63
CA LEU A 282 6.70 -6.69 4.52
C LEU A 282 5.43 -7.48 4.86
N ARG A 283 4.69 -7.08 5.90
CA ARG A 283 3.40 -7.69 6.27
C ARG A 283 2.39 -7.57 5.12
N ARG A 284 2.28 -6.39 4.51
CA ARG A 284 1.39 -6.14 3.36
C ARG A 284 1.76 -6.97 2.13
N VAL A 285 3.03 -7.00 1.77
CA VAL A 285 3.52 -7.80 0.63
C VAL A 285 3.23 -9.28 0.85
N LYS A 286 3.47 -9.81 2.06
CA LYS A 286 3.15 -11.21 2.40
C LYS A 286 1.65 -11.51 2.28
N ALA A 287 0.80 -10.58 2.73
CA ALA A 287 -0.66 -10.69 2.57
C ALA A 287 -1.08 -10.76 1.10
N ILE A 288 -0.51 -9.90 0.25
CA ILE A 288 -0.79 -9.90 -1.20
C ILE A 288 -0.29 -11.19 -1.86
N ALA A 289 0.90 -11.66 -1.48
CA ALA A 289 1.46 -12.92 -1.98
C ALA A 289 0.58 -14.12 -1.61
N ASP A 290 0.10 -14.21 -0.36
CA ASP A 290 -0.82 -15.26 0.11
C ASP A 290 -2.14 -15.27 -0.70
N VAL A 291 -2.68 -14.08 -1.02
CA VAL A 291 -3.87 -13.95 -1.88
C VAL A 291 -3.60 -14.54 -3.27
N LEU A 292 -2.48 -14.17 -3.89
CA LEU A 292 -2.10 -14.69 -5.21
C LEU A 292 -1.89 -16.20 -5.20
N ASP A 293 -1.20 -16.74 -4.19
CA ASP A 293 -0.91 -18.17 -4.10
C ASP A 293 -2.20 -18.99 -3.92
N LYS A 294 -3.10 -18.56 -3.04
CA LYS A 294 -4.43 -19.19 -2.90
C LYS A 294 -5.24 -19.10 -4.19
N TYR A 295 -5.14 -18.01 -4.92
CA TYR A 295 -5.82 -17.86 -6.20
C TYR A 295 -5.28 -18.83 -7.26
N ARG A 296 -3.96 -18.94 -7.37
CA ARG A 296 -3.29 -19.88 -8.30
C ARG A 296 -3.67 -21.34 -8.01
N GLN A 297 -3.74 -21.72 -6.73
CA GLN A 297 -4.12 -23.08 -6.31
C GLN A 297 -5.52 -23.52 -6.79
N ILE A 298 -6.42 -22.56 -7.02
CA ILE A 298 -7.81 -22.83 -7.44
C ILE A 298 -7.99 -22.69 -8.95
N TYR A 299 -7.38 -21.67 -9.55
CA TYR A 299 -7.70 -21.28 -10.93
C TYR A 299 -6.59 -21.59 -11.95
N GLN A 300 -5.46 -22.15 -11.54
CA GLN A 300 -4.36 -22.55 -12.43
C GLN A 300 -3.99 -24.05 -12.31
N ARG A 301 -4.94 -24.89 -11.89
CA ARG A 301 -4.79 -26.35 -11.97
C ARG A 301 -4.87 -26.84 -13.42
#